data_AF-A0A8T3WE14-F1
#
_entry.id   AF-A0A8T3WE14-F1
#
_cell.length_a   1.000
_cell.length_b   1.000
_cell.length_c   1.000
_cell.angle_alpha   90.00
_cell.angle_beta   90.00
_cell.angle_gamma   90.00
#
_symmetry.space_group_name_H-M   'P 1'
#
loop_
_entity.id
_entity.type
_entity.pdbx_description
1 polymer ?
#
loop_
_entity_poly.entity_id
_entity_poly.type
_entity_poly.pdbx_seq_one_letter_code
_entity_poly.pdbx_strand_id
1 'polypeptide(L)'
;MINNYEKILERISRVSGISLNDLDRMIEAKRAKFSGLISKEGAAQIISSELGINFDSERIKIGELFSGMKKVNVVGKIIKLFPVRSYEKKGKSGKIGSFIIADESGNVRSVLWDTNHISLLERGEIKEGDIVEVNSASIRNGELHLTGFSNIKKSNEIISNVNASLSYAEKSIAELKPGENVRFRGIIVQVYPLKSFNVCPECGKRVDSECTIHGKVVPLKKNLLSVVFDDGTETIRGVLFQEGIDKIDINEMNFERKLDEILGKEAYFSGNVRINKLFNTQEIVINDIEEVDIGKLIEKLEKR
;
A
#
# COMPACT_ATOMS: atom_id res chain seq x y z
N MET A 1 -14.23 1.21 -12.46
CA MET A 1 -13.11 0.57 -11.74
C MET A 1 -13.40 -0.92 -11.74
N ILE A 2 -12.46 -1.73 -12.24
CA ILE A 2 -12.64 -3.18 -12.36
C ILE A 2 -12.48 -3.81 -10.98
N ASN A 3 -13.51 -4.52 -10.51
CA ASN A 3 -13.52 -5.21 -9.22
C ASN A 3 -12.44 -6.32 -9.20
N ASN A 4 -11.89 -6.69 -8.04
CA ASN A 4 -10.89 -7.78 -7.93
C ASN A 4 -11.40 -9.08 -8.58
N TYR A 5 -12.70 -9.36 -8.46
CA TYR A 5 -13.34 -10.49 -9.10
C TYR A 5 -13.29 -10.42 -10.64
N GLU A 6 -13.56 -9.26 -11.22
CA GLU A 6 -13.52 -9.05 -12.66
C GLU A 6 -12.09 -9.19 -13.21
N LYS A 7 -11.07 -8.69 -12.48
CA LYS A 7 -9.66 -8.91 -12.86
C LYS A 7 -9.29 -10.41 -12.88
N ILE A 8 -9.81 -11.19 -11.93
CA ILE A 8 -9.61 -12.64 -11.90
C ILE A 8 -10.30 -13.31 -13.10
N LEU A 9 -11.54 -12.91 -13.40
CA LEU A 9 -12.29 -13.40 -14.55
C LEU A 9 -11.57 -13.12 -15.87
N GLU A 10 -11.15 -11.88 -16.10
CA GLU A 10 -10.40 -11.49 -17.30
C GLU A 10 -9.13 -12.32 -17.46
N ARG A 11 -8.41 -12.57 -16.36
CA ARG A 11 -7.19 -13.37 -16.39
C ARG A 11 -7.45 -14.83 -16.75
N ILE A 12 -8.43 -15.45 -16.10
CA ILE A 12 -8.79 -16.85 -16.39
C ILE A 12 -9.35 -16.97 -17.81
N SER A 13 -10.18 -16.02 -18.24
CA SER A 13 -10.73 -15.96 -19.61
C SER A 13 -9.61 -15.85 -20.65
N ARG A 14 -8.61 -14.99 -20.44
CA ARG A 14 -7.45 -14.83 -21.33
C ARG A 14 -6.69 -16.13 -21.57
N VAL A 15 -6.51 -16.94 -20.52
CA VAL A 15 -5.72 -18.19 -20.61
C VAL A 15 -6.57 -19.39 -21.02
N SER A 16 -7.82 -19.46 -20.55
CA SER A 16 -8.73 -20.57 -20.85
C SER A 16 -9.41 -20.45 -22.23
N GLY A 17 -9.48 -19.24 -22.79
CA GLY A 17 -10.28 -18.94 -23.99
C GLY A 17 -11.80 -18.94 -23.74
N ILE A 18 -12.24 -19.12 -22.50
CA ILE A 18 -13.67 -19.15 -22.12
C ILE A 18 -14.20 -17.72 -22.02
N SER A 19 -15.43 -17.47 -22.49
CA SER A 19 -16.06 -16.16 -22.38
C SER A 19 -16.27 -15.76 -20.91
N LEU A 20 -16.22 -14.45 -20.61
CA LEU A 20 -16.44 -13.94 -19.24
C LEU A 20 -17.80 -14.40 -18.67
N ASN A 21 -18.85 -14.44 -19.50
CA ASN A 21 -20.18 -14.85 -19.08
C ASN A 21 -20.24 -16.34 -18.72
N ASP A 22 -19.60 -17.20 -19.50
CA ASP A 22 -19.59 -18.63 -19.23
C ASP A 22 -18.74 -18.95 -18.00
N LEU A 23 -17.62 -18.25 -17.85
CA LEU A 23 -16.76 -18.39 -16.70
C LEU A 23 -17.46 -17.93 -15.40
N ASP A 24 -18.18 -16.81 -15.44
CA ASP A 24 -18.96 -16.33 -14.30
C ASP A 24 -20.03 -17.36 -13.89
N ARG A 25 -20.73 -17.97 -14.87
CA ARG A 25 -21.67 -19.07 -14.61
C ARG A 25 -21.00 -20.28 -13.96
N MET A 26 -19.83 -20.68 -14.44
CA MET A 26 -19.06 -21.78 -13.84
C MET A 26 -18.69 -21.48 -12.38
N ILE A 27 -18.29 -20.25 -12.10
CA ILE A 27 -17.90 -19.80 -10.76
C ILE A 27 -19.10 -19.74 -9.82
N GLU A 28 -20.23 -19.19 -10.27
CA GLU A 28 -21.48 -19.16 -9.48
C GLU A 28 -21.97 -20.59 -9.18
N ALA A 29 -21.96 -21.48 -10.18
CA ALA A 29 -22.29 -22.89 -9.97
C ALA A 29 -21.34 -23.56 -8.97
N LYS A 30 -20.04 -23.24 -9.03
CA LYS A 30 -19.06 -23.75 -8.07
C LYS A 30 -19.33 -23.21 -6.67
N ARG A 31 -19.60 -21.92 -6.52
CA ARG A 31 -19.93 -21.29 -5.23
C ARG A 31 -21.18 -21.93 -4.59
N ALA A 32 -22.20 -22.20 -5.41
CA ALA A 32 -23.43 -22.85 -4.98
C ALA A 32 -23.19 -24.28 -4.47
N LYS A 33 -22.28 -25.06 -5.10
CA LYS A 33 -21.90 -26.40 -4.62
C LYS A 33 -21.30 -26.40 -3.21
N PHE A 34 -20.66 -25.30 -2.81
CA PHE A 34 -20.13 -25.13 -1.46
C PHE A 34 -21.11 -24.39 -0.54
N SER A 35 -22.41 -24.36 -0.86
CA SER A 35 -23.46 -23.70 -0.07
C SER A 35 -23.16 -22.22 0.24
N GLY A 36 -22.41 -21.54 -0.64
CA GLY A 36 -22.03 -20.14 -0.41
C GLY A 36 -20.94 -19.92 0.65
N LEU A 37 -20.32 -20.98 1.19
CA LEU A 37 -19.25 -20.87 2.20
C LEU A 37 -17.94 -20.30 1.65
N ILE A 38 -17.80 -20.21 0.32
CA ILE A 38 -16.63 -19.65 -0.35
C ILE A 38 -17.00 -18.35 -1.07
N SER A 39 -16.06 -17.42 -1.13
CA SER A 39 -16.24 -16.17 -1.90
C SER A 39 -16.21 -16.44 -3.41
N LYS A 40 -16.64 -15.45 -4.22
CA LYS A 40 -16.54 -15.54 -5.69
C LYS A 40 -15.09 -15.72 -6.15
N GLU A 41 -14.16 -15.03 -5.51
CA GLU A 41 -12.72 -15.13 -5.79
C GLU A 41 -12.19 -16.52 -5.43
N GLY A 42 -12.62 -17.08 -4.30
CA GLY A 42 -12.29 -18.45 -3.90
C GLY A 42 -12.81 -19.48 -4.90
N ALA A 43 -14.05 -19.33 -5.35
CA ALA A 43 -14.63 -20.18 -6.39
C ALA A 43 -13.88 -20.05 -7.73
N ALA A 44 -13.48 -18.83 -8.11
CA ALA A 44 -12.66 -18.58 -9.30
C ALA A 44 -11.29 -19.26 -9.26
N GLN A 45 -10.62 -19.28 -8.09
CA GLN A 45 -9.36 -20.00 -7.91
C GLN A 45 -9.51 -21.52 -8.07
N ILE A 46 -10.64 -22.08 -7.60
CA ILE A 46 -10.92 -23.50 -7.78
C ILE A 46 -11.13 -23.79 -9.27
N ILE A 47 -11.94 -22.98 -9.97
CA ILE A 47 -12.16 -23.14 -11.42
C ILE A 47 -10.84 -23.02 -12.19
N SER A 48 -9.99 -22.04 -11.86
CA SER A 48 -8.65 -21.93 -12.47
C SER A 48 -7.83 -23.21 -12.30
N SER A 49 -7.88 -23.82 -11.12
CA SER A 49 -7.16 -25.07 -10.83
C SER A 49 -7.76 -26.26 -11.60
N GLU A 50 -9.09 -26.32 -11.73
CA GLU A 50 -9.80 -27.36 -12.50
C GLU A 50 -9.53 -27.27 -14.00
N LEU A 51 -9.33 -26.05 -14.52
CA LEU A 51 -8.91 -25.80 -15.90
C LEU A 51 -7.41 -26.07 -16.12
N GLY A 52 -6.67 -26.50 -15.09
CA GLY A 52 -5.24 -26.77 -15.18
C GLY A 52 -4.37 -25.52 -15.36
N ILE A 53 -4.91 -24.34 -15.07
CA ILE A 53 -4.22 -23.07 -15.27
C ILE A 53 -3.31 -22.81 -14.07
N ASN A 54 -2.00 -22.81 -14.31
CA ASN A 54 -0.99 -22.47 -13.33
C ASN A 54 -0.39 -21.10 -13.64
N PHE A 55 -0.57 -20.17 -12.71
CA PHE A 55 -0.09 -18.80 -12.80
C PHE A 55 1.26 -18.56 -12.11
N ASP A 56 1.84 -19.57 -11.47
CA ASP A 56 3.01 -19.44 -10.58
C ASP A 56 4.29 -19.01 -11.31
N SER A 57 4.40 -19.26 -12.62
CA SER A 57 5.59 -18.94 -13.43
C SER A 57 5.39 -17.72 -14.33
N GLU A 58 4.18 -17.17 -14.42
CA GLU A 58 3.88 -16.04 -15.29
C GLU A 58 4.41 -14.74 -14.66
N ARG A 59 5.04 -13.89 -15.46
CA ARG A 59 5.35 -12.51 -15.07
C ARG A 59 4.12 -11.65 -15.29
N ILE A 60 3.77 -10.89 -14.27
CA ILE A 60 2.54 -10.08 -14.25
C ILE A 60 2.94 -8.60 -14.21
N LYS A 61 2.15 -7.78 -14.90
CA LYS A 61 2.27 -6.32 -14.84
C LYS A 61 1.79 -5.80 -13.48
N ILE A 62 2.44 -4.76 -12.96
CA ILE A 62 2.16 -4.26 -11.60
C ILE A 62 0.70 -3.76 -11.47
N GLY A 63 0.11 -3.16 -12.50
CA GLY A 63 -1.28 -2.70 -12.50
C GLY A 63 -2.33 -3.83 -12.49
N GLU A 64 -1.93 -5.04 -12.86
CA GLU A 64 -2.79 -6.24 -12.82
C GLU A 64 -2.81 -6.90 -11.43
N LEU A 65 -1.96 -6.45 -10.50
CA LEU A 65 -1.92 -6.99 -9.14
C LEU A 65 -3.22 -6.69 -8.38
N PHE A 66 -3.69 -7.68 -7.63
CA PHE A 66 -4.81 -7.55 -6.71
C PHE A 66 -4.56 -8.32 -5.42
N SER A 67 -5.23 -7.89 -4.34
CA SER A 67 -5.10 -8.51 -3.02
C SER A 67 -5.46 -9.99 -3.03
N GLY A 68 -4.64 -10.81 -2.37
CA GLY A 68 -4.85 -12.25 -2.26
C GLY A 68 -4.07 -13.10 -3.25
N MET A 69 -3.45 -12.50 -4.28
CA MET A 69 -2.55 -13.22 -5.18
C MET A 69 -1.34 -13.79 -4.42
N LYS A 70 -0.94 -15.01 -4.79
CA LYS A 70 0.23 -15.71 -4.25
C LYS A 70 1.17 -16.06 -5.39
N LYS A 71 2.45 -16.24 -5.07
CA LYS A 71 3.52 -16.62 -6.01
C LYS A 71 3.56 -15.73 -7.26
N VAL A 72 3.45 -14.41 -7.04
CA VAL A 72 3.47 -13.42 -8.10
C VAL A 72 4.93 -13.12 -8.48
N ASN A 73 5.18 -13.09 -9.78
CA ASN A 73 6.46 -12.67 -10.34
C ASN A 73 6.27 -11.32 -11.06
N VAL A 74 7.10 -10.34 -10.74
CA VAL A 74 7.04 -8.98 -11.32
C VAL A 74 8.43 -8.46 -11.61
N VAL A 75 8.55 -7.61 -12.61
CA VAL A 75 9.77 -6.82 -12.87
C VAL A 75 9.40 -5.36 -12.79
N GLY A 76 10.20 -4.58 -12.06
CA GLY A 76 9.93 -3.16 -11.90
C GLY A 76 11.19 -2.39 -11.51
N LYS A 77 11.17 -1.09 -11.82
CA LYS A 77 12.21 -0.15 -11.41
C LYS A 77 11.91 0.36 -10.01
N ILE A 78 12.93 0.39 -9.15
CA ILE A 78 12.80 0.97 -7.81
C ILE A 78 12.75 2.49 -7.95
N ILE A 79 11.60 3.07 -7.64
CA ILE A 79 11.38 4.52 -7.69
C ILE A 79 11.55 5.19 -6.33
N LYS A 80 11.51 4.41 -5.23
CA LYS A 80 11.70 4.92 -3.88
C LYS A 80 12.17 3.82 -2.93
N LEU A 81 13.16 4.10 -2.09
CA LEU A 81 13.69 3.20 -1.07
C LEU A 81 13.48 3.81 0.31
N PHE A 82 12.94 3.03 1.25
CA PHE A 82 12.69 3.48 2.62
C PHE A 82 13.77 2.95 3.57
N PRO A 83 14.09 3.68 4.66
CA PRO A 83 15.02 3.19 5.66
C PRO A 83 14.52 1.90 6.30
N VAL A 84 15.45 0.97 6.56
CA VAL A 84 15.17 -0.31 7.23
C VAL A 84 14.72 -0.03 8.66
N ARG A 85 13.57 -0.59 9.05
CA ARG A 85 12.99 -0.40 10.39
C ARG A 85 13.16 -1.66 11.22
N SER A 86 13.49 -1.52 12.50
CA SER A 86 13.53 -2.63 13.45
C SER A 86 12.24 -2.72 14.25
N TYR A 87 11.69 -3.92 14.41
CA TYR A 87 10.52 -4.18 15.26
C TYR A 87 10.82 -5.28 16.28
N GLU A 88 9.97 -5.36 17.29
CA GLU A 88 10.05 -6.39 18.31
C GLU A 88 8.65 -6.97 18.51
N LYS A 89 8.53 -8.30 18.41
CA LYS A 89 7.25 -9.00 18.53
C LYS A 89 7.44 -10.25 19.37
N LYS A 90 6.74 -10.31 20.51
CA LYS A 90 6.78 -11.45 21.45
C LYS A 90 8.22 -11.84 21.85
N GLY A 91 9.07 -10.84 22.16
CA GLY A 91 10.46 -11.04 22.57
C GLY A 91 11.44 -11.43 21.46
N LYS A 92 11.01 -11.45 20.18
CA LYS A 92 11.91 -11.60 19.02
C LYS A 92 12.07 -10.26 18.31
N SER A 93 13.31 -9.84 18.11
CA SER A 93 13.66 -8.71 17.25
C SER A 93 13.62 -9.13 15.77
N GLY A 94 13.19 -8.21 14.92
CA GLY A 94 13.16 -8.38 13.47
C GLY A 94 13.41 -7.07 12.75
N LYS A 95 13.78 -7.16 11.47
CA LYS A 95 13.93 -6.00 10.58
C LYS A 95 12.86 -6.05 9.49
N ILE A 96 12.49 -4.88 8.97
CA ILE A 96 11.59 -4.71 7.83
C ILE A 96 12.25 -3.73 6.87
N GLY A 97 12.48 -4.18 5.64
CA GLY A 97 12.84 -3.32 4.52
C GLY A 97 11.59 -3.00 3.69
N SER A 98 11.53 -1.81 3.10
CA SER A 98 10.49 -1.54 2.11
C SER A 98 10.98 -0.59 1.02
N PHE A 99 10.42 -0.72 -0.16
CA PHE A 99 10.68 0.12 -1.33
C PHE A 99 9.44 0.12 -2.23
N ILE A 100 9.42 0.97 -3.25
CA ILE A 100 8.36 1.02 -4.27
C ILE A 100 8.97 0.63 -5.61
N ILE A 101 8.37 -0.36 -6.28
CA ILE A 101 8.69 -0.72 -7.66
C ILE A 101 7.60 -0.24 -8.59
N ALA A 102 7.99 0.18 -9.79
CA ALA A 102 7.09 0.65 -10.83
C ALA A 102 7.45 0.06 -12.19
N ASP A 103 6.43 -0.17 -13.01
CA ASP A 103 6.53 -0.48 -14.44
C ASP A 103 5.64 0.50 -15.22
N GLU A 104 5.41 0.26 -16.51
CA GLU A 104 4.55 1.13 -17.32
C GLU A 104 3.07 1.07 -16.92
N SER A 105 2.65 0.01 -16.22
CA SER A 105 1.26 -0.26 -15.86
C SER A 105 0.87 0.27 -14.48
N GLY A 106 1.83 0.46 -13.58
CA GLY A 106 1.58 0.97 -12.23
C GLY A 106 2.80 0.85 -11.32
N ASN A 107 2.57 1.01 -10.02
CA ASN A 107 3.57 0.74 -8.99
C ASN A 107 2.97 0.06 -7.78
N VAL A 108 3.83 -0.60 -7.00
CA VAL A 108 3.44 -1.32 -5.80
C VAL A 108 4.53 -1.17 -4.75
N ARG A 109 4.09 -1.01 -3.49
CA ARG A 109 5.00 -1.04 -2.35
C ARG A 109 5.41 -2.49 -2.07
N SER A 110 6.71 -2.72 -2.04
CA SER A 110 7.32 -4.00 -1.71
C SER A 110 7.83 -3.99 -0.26
N VAL A 111 7.50 -5.04 0.49
CA VAL A 111 7.87 -5.21 1.90
C VAL A 111 8.70 -6.48 2.03
N LEU A 112 9.92 -6.32 2.55
CA LEU A 112 10.86 -7.40 2.83
C LEU A 112 10.79 -7.78 4.30
N TRP A 113 10.50 -9.06 4.56
CA TRP A 113 10.50 -9.62 5.91
C TRP A 113 11.74 -10.50 6.20
N ASP A 114 12.39 -10.98 5.15
CA ASP A 114 13.54 -11.88 5.26
C ASP A 114 14.86 -11.11 5.38
N THR A 115 15.74 -11.56 6.28
CA THR A 115 17.01 -10.89 6.56
C THR A 115 17.97 -10.88 5.37
N ASN A 116 17.94 -11.90 4.51
CA ASN A 116 18.83 -11.95 3.35
C ASN A 116 18.45 -10.87 2.35
N HIS A 117 17.16 -10.72 2.05
CA HIS A 117 16.68 -9.66 1.17
C HIS A 117 16.92 -8.27 1.75
N ILE A 118 16.69 -8.08 3.06
CA ILE A 118 16.95 -6.81 3.73
C ILE A 118 18.44 -6.45 3.65
N SER A 119 19.33 -7.43 3.76
CA SER A 119 20.77 -7.20 3.68
C SER A 119 21.22 -6.65 2.32
N LEU A 120 20.49 -6.92 1.24
CA LEU A 120 20.75 -6.33 -0.09
C LEU A 120 20.51 -4.82 -0.11
N LEU A 121 19.52 -4.34 0.65
CA LEU A 121 19.27 -2.91 0.85
C LEU A 121 20.36 -2.29 1.73
N GLU A 122 20.70 -2.95 2.85
CA GLU A 122 21.69 -2.44 3.82
C GLU A 122 23.10 -2.34 3.21
N ARG A 123 23.49 -3.28 2.34
CA ARG A 123 24.77 -3.25 1.62
C ARG A 123 24.79 -2.33 0.40
N GLY A 124 23.65 -1.70 0.08
CA GLY A 124 23.52 -0.85 -1.11
C GLY A 124 23.65 -1.62 -2.43
N GLU A 125 23.50 -2.95 -2.40
CA GLU A 125 23.48 -3.76 -3.62
C GLU A 125 22.24 -3.41 -4.44
N ILE A 126 21.10 -3.18 -3.80
CA ILE A 126 19.86 -2.70 -4.43
C ILE A 126 19.64 -1.24 -4.02
N LYS A 127 19.49 -0.35 -5.00
CA LYS A 127 19.31 1.10 -4.80
C LYS A 127 18.18 1.67 -5.65
N GLU A 128 17.78 2.90 -5.35
CA GLU A 128 16.86 3.66 -6.19
C GLU A 128 17.40 3.76 -7.63
N GLY A 129 16.52 3.58 -8.61
CA GLY A 129 16.84 3.53 -10.03
C GLY A 129 17.17 2.15 -10.57
N ASP A 130 17.50 1.16 -9.72
CA ASP A 130 17.74 -0.21 -10.17
C ASP A 130 16.45 -0.87 -10.65
N ILE A 131 16.57 -1.77 -11.61
CA ILE A 131 15.47 -2.63 -12.07
C ILE A 131 15.65 -3.99 -11.40
N VAL A 132 14.59 -4.45 -10.74
CA VAL A 132 14.58 -5.69 -9.97
C VAL A 132 13.51 -6.64 -10.48
N GLU A 133 13.86 -7.91 -10.53
CA GLU A 133 12.94 -9.02 -10.71
C GLU A 133 12.61 -9.60 -9.34
N VAL A 134 11.34 -9.59 -8.99
CA VAL A 134 10.80 -10.19 -7.76
C VAL A 134 10.01 -11.43 -8.14
N ASN A 135 10.38 -12.56 -7.56
CA ASN A 135 9.76 -13.86 -7.81
C ASN A 135 9.11 -14.42 -6.55
N SER A 136 8.02 -15.17 -6.73
CA SER A 136 7.30 -15.87 -5.66
C SER A 136 6.86 -14.97 -4.50
N ALA A 137 6.45 -13.74 -4.79
CA ALA A 137 5.92 -12.82 -3.79
C ALA A 137 4.41 -13.00 -3.57
N SER A 138 3.87 -12.42 -2.50
CA SER A 138 2.42 -12.47 -2.22
C SER A 138 1.85 -11.07 -2.08
N ILE A 139 0.64 -10.85 -2.60
CA ILE A 139 -0.04 -9.56 -2.44
C ILE A 139 -0.91 -9.60 -1.20
N ARG A 140 -0.59 -8.73 -0.24
CA ARG A 140 -1.39 -8.51 0.97
C ARG A 140 -1.58 -7.03 1.13
N ASN A 141 -2.81 -6.59 1.38
CA ASN A 141 -3.07 -5.18 1.69
C ASN A 141 -2.64 -4.19 0.59
N GLY A 142 -2.66 -4.62 -0.68
CA GLY A 142 -2.12 -3.83 -1.80
C GLY A 142 -0.60 -3.69 -1.82
N GLU A 143 0.13 -4.48 -1.01
CA GLU A 143 1.58 -4.49 -0.96
C GLU A 143 2.13 -5.85 -1.43
N LEU A 144 3.30 -5.81 -2.06
CA LEU A 144 4.06 -6.99 -2.46
C LEU A 144 4.94 -7.47 -1.30
N HIS A 145 4.53 -8.55 -0.65
CA HIS A 145 5.24 -9.11 0.51
C HIS A 145 6.22 -10.19 0.04
N LEU A 146 7.49 -9.96 0.31
CA LEU A 146 8.59 -10.90 0.05
C LEU A 146 8.95 -11.61 1.37
N THR A 147 8.97 -12.93 1.30
CA THR A 147 9.33 -13.83 2.41
C THR A 147 10.59 -14.62 2.06
N GLY A 148 11.07 -15.52 2.92
CA GLY A 148 12.21 -16.39 2.61
C GLY A 148 11.99 -17.35 1.44
N PHE A 149 10.75 -17.53 0.98
CA PHE A 149 10.43 -18.30 -0.24
C PHE A 149 10.37 -17.45 -1.51
N SER A 150 10.44 -16.13 -1.35
CA SER A 150 10.52 -15.19 -2.47
C SER A 150 11.97 -14.99 -2.87
N ASN A 151 12.21 -14.45 -4.06
CA ASN A 151 13.56 -14.06 -4.47
C ASN A 151 13.52 -12.66 -5.07
N ILE A 152 14.58 -11.89 -4.86
CA ILE A 152 14.79 -10.59 -5.49
C ILE A 152 16.20 -10.54 -6.09
N LYS A 153 16.30 -10.12 -7.35
CA LYS A 153 17.58 -9.93 -8.04
C LYS A 153 17.51 -8.73 -8.97
N LYS A 154 18.66 -8.16 -9.32
CA LYS A 154 18.72 -7.17 -10.39
C LYS A 154 18.36 -7.80 -11.73
N SER A 155 17.67 -7.05 -12.56
CA SER A 155 17.43 -7.36 -13.95
C SER A 155 18.21 -6.39 -14.83
N ASN A 156 18.65 -6.87 -15.99
CA ASN A 156 19.27 -6.06 -17.04
C ASN A 156 18.22 -5.48 -18.01
N GLU A 157 16.94 -5.72 -17.77
CA GLU A 157 15.85 -5.14 -18.55
C GLU A 157 15.85 -3.62 -18.47
N ILE A 158 15.38 -2.96 -19.53
CA ILE A 158 15.27 -1.50 -19.59
C ILE A 158 13.80 -1.15 -19.52
N ILE A 159 13.40 -0.50 -18.42
CA ILE A 159 12.07 0.10 -18.25
C ILE A 159 12.24 1.61 -18.46
N SER A 160 11.91 2.07 -19.67
CA SER A 160 12.07 3.47 -20.10
C SER A 160 11.01 4.40 -19.49
N ASN A 161 9.77 3.90 -19.37
CA ASN A 161 8.65 4.63 -18.76
C ASN A 161 8.20 3.90 -17.50
N VAL A 162 8.14 4.63 -16.38
CA VAL A 162 7.61 4.13 -15.11
C VAL A 162 6.41 4.97 -14.70
N ASN A 163 5.32 4.32 -14.35
CA ASN A 163 4.20 4.99 -13.73
C ASN A 163 4.48 5.16 -12.24
N ALA A 164 5.07 6.31 -11.89
CA ALA A 164 5.40 6.65 -10.51
C ALA A 164 4.19 7.08 -9.66
N SER A 165 3.01 7.28 -10.27
CA SER A 165 1.81 7.68 -9.53
C SER A 165 1.26 6.49 -8.75
N LEU A 166 1.31 6.55 -7.42
CA LEU A 166 0.89 5.44 -6.56
C LEU A 166 -0.54 5.00 -6.91
N SER A 167 -0.69 3.75 -7.38
CA SER A 167 -2.01 3.21 -7.74
C SER A 167 -2.71 2.72 -6.48
N TYR A 168 -3.10 3.66 -5.64
CA TYR A 168 -4.02 3.39 -4.56
C TYR A 168 -5.41 3.12 -5.14
N ALA A 169 -6.09 2.08 -4.65
CA ALA A 169 -7.49 1.90 -4.98
C ALA A 169 -8.27 3.11 -4.43
N GLU A 170 -8.90 3.88 -5.32
CA GLU A 170 -9.74 4.99 -4.92
C GLU A 170 -11.05 4.45 -4.36
N LYS A 171 -11.38 4.82 -3.12
CA LYS A 171 -12.59 4.37 -2.42
C LYS A 171 -13.20 5.52 -1.64
N SER A 172 -14.48 5.38 -1.31
CA SER A 172 -15.10 6.21 -0.27
C SER A 172 -14.69 5.74 1.12
N ILE A 173 -14.80 6.63 2.11
CA ILE A 173 -14.49 6.36 3.52
C ILE A 173 -15.33 5.20 4.05
N ALA A 174 -16.61 5.13 3.67
CA ALA A 174 -17.52 4.06 4.07
C ALA A 174 -17.11 2.65 3.60
N GLU A 175 -16.31 2.55 2.52
CA GLU A 175 -15.86 1.27 1.95
C GLU A 175 -14.49 0.81 2.45
N LEU A 176 -13.86 1.61 3.31
CA LEU A 176 -12.50 1.35 3.79
C LEU A 176 -12.46 0.16 4.74
N LYS A 177 -11.56 -0.79 4.46
CA LYS A 177 -11.36 -1.96 5.33
C LYS A 177 -9.99 -1.93 6.00
N PRO A 178 -9.88 -2.38 7.26
CA PRO A 178 -8.61 -2.49 7.96
C PRO A 178 -7.58 -3.32 7.17
N GLY A 179 -6.37 -2.80 7.10
CA GLY A 179 -5.27 -3.38 6.36
C GLY A 179 -5.09 -2.79 4.97
N GLU A 180 -6.11 -2.21 4.33
CA GLU A 180 -5.99 -1.75 2.95
C GLU A 180 -5.09 -0.52 2.80
N ASN A 181 -4.40 -0.42 1.66
CA ASN A 181 -3.81 0.82 1.16
C ASN A 181 -4.76 1.44 0.14
N VAL A 182 -5.22 2.65 0.41
CA VAL A 182 -6.34 3.29 -0.31
C VAL A 182 -6.05 4.75 -0.58
N ARG A 183 -6.78 5.31 -1.53
CA ARG A 183 -6.86 6.74 -1.81
C ARG A 183 -8.31 7.15 -1.70
N PHE A 184 -8.58 8.30 -1.13
CA PHE A 184 -9.92 8.88 -1.12
C PHE A 184 -9.79 10.38 -1.34
N ARG A 185 -10.82 10.98 -1.96
CA ARG A 185 -10.96 12.44 -2.03
C ARG A 185 -11.77 12.86 -0.84
N GLY A 186 -11.32 13.84 -0.08
CA GLY A 186 -12.06 14.32 1.08
C GLY A 186 -11.59 15.70 1.51
N ILE A 187 -12.22 16.17 2.57
CA ILE A 187 -11.99 17.48 3.18
C ILE A 187 -11.48 17.27 4.60
N ILE A 188 -10.52 18.08 5.03
CA ILE A 188 -10.11 18.12 6.44
C ILE A 188 -11.14 18.94 7.23
N VAL A 189 -11.95 18.27 8.04
CA VAL A 189 -13.02 18.92 8.83
C VAL A 189 -12.60 19.26 10.25
N GLN A 190 -11.55 18.60 10.75
CA GLN A 190 -11.02 18.87 12.08
C GLN A 190 -9.52 18.60 12.14
N VAL A 191 -8.78 19.46 12.84
CA VAL A 191 -7.34 19.32 13.08
C VAL A 191 -7.10 19.35 14.58
N TYR A 192 -6.35 18.37 15.09
CA TYR A 192 -5.95 18.31 16.49
C TYR A 192 -4.59 18.99 16.70
N PRO A 193 -4.26 19.42 17.94
CA PRO A 193 -2.96 19.99 18.25
C PRO A 193 -1.78 19.11 17.81
N LEU A 194 -0.76 19.75 17.25
CA LEU A 194 0.47 19.08 16.83
C LEU A 194 1.14 18.42 18.04
N LYS A 195 1.45 17.12 17.93
CA LYS A 195 2.15 16.37 18.99
C LYS A 195 3.55 16.02 18.53
N SER A 196 4.55 16.30 19.36
CA SER A 196 5.92 15.88 19.11
C SER A 196 6.30 14.66 19.93
N PHE A 197 7.17 13.81 19.40
CA PHE A 197 7.77 12.70 20.10
C PHE A 197 9.22 12.50 19.65
N ASN A 198 10.04 11.95 20.53
CA ASN A 198 11.45 11.71 20.26
C ASN A 198 11.67 10.28 19.73
N VAL A 199 12.52 10.15 18.71
CA VAL A 199 12.90 8.86 18.12
C VAL A 199 14.40 8.69 18.01
N CYS A 200 14.85 7.44 18.06
CA CYS A 200 16.23 7.08 17.76
C CYS A 200 16.51 7.38 16.27
N PRO A 201 17.59 8.10 15.94
CA PRO A 201 17.93 8.44 14.56
C PRO A 201 18.26 7.21 13.70
N GLU A 202 18.70 6.10 14.33
CA GLU A 202 19.13 4.90 13.61
C GLU A 202 17.98 3.90 13.36
N CYS A 203 17.15 3.58 14.36
CA CYS A 203 16.03 2.62 14.17
C CYS A 203 14.64 3.24 14.09
N GLY A 204 14.48 4.52 14.40
CA GLY A 204 13.19 5.21 14.43
C GLY A 204 12.24 4.80 15.58
N LYS A 205 12.70 3.99 16.55
CA LYS A 205 11.92 3.67 17.76
C LYS A 205 11.82 4.90 18.67
N ARG A 206 10.71 5.04 19.40
CA ARG A 206 10.54 6.09 20.41
C ARG A 206 11.58 5.93 21.53
N VAL A 207 12.29 7.01 21.86
CA VAL A 207 13.33 7.05 22.90
C VAL A 207 13.38 8.44 23.51
N ASP A 208 13.67 8.54 24.80
CA ASP A 208 13.90 9.83 25.45
C ASP A 208 15.39 10.22 25.45
N SER A 209 16.29 9.25 25.60
CA SER A 209 17.75 9.48 25.63
C SER A 209 18.56 8.20 25.39
N GLU A 210 18.03 7.03 25.76
CA GLU A 210 18.63 5.72 25.47
C GLU A 210 17.73 4.87 24.58
N CYS A 211 18.33 4.32 23.52
CA CYS A 211 17.75 3.31 22.66
C CYS A 211 18.15 1.92 23.13
N THR A 212 17.19 1.00 23.22
CA THR A 212 17.44 -0.39 23.62
C THR A 212 18.36 -1.16 22.67
N ILE A 213 18.54 -0.68 21.44
CA ILE A 213 19.37 -1.31 20.41
C ILE A 213 20.72 -0.59 20.25
N HIS A 214 20.71 0.75 20.28
CA HIS A 214 21.87 1.59 19.92
C HIS A 214 22.50 2.32 21.10
N GLY A 215 22.01 2.08 22.33
CA GLY A 215 22.51 2.74 23.53
C GLY A 215 22.16 4.23 23.55
N LYS A 216 23.08 5.06 24.06
CA LYS A 216 22.88 6.51 24.15
C LYS A 216 22.86 7.13 22.76
N VAL A 217 21.74 7.75 22.42
CA VAL A 217 21.55 8.44 21.15
C VAL A 217 21.04 9.85 21.41
N VAL A 218 21.39 10.79 20.54
CA VAL A 218 20.74 12.10 20.53
C VAL A 218 19.40 11.94 19.82
N PRO A 219 18.26 12.06 20.51
CA PRO A 219 16.96 11.77 19.91
C PRO A 219 16.59 12.81 18.85
N LEU A 220 16.02 12.34 17.75
CA LEU A 220 15.44 13.20 16.72
C LEU A 220 13.98 13.48 17.07
N LYS A 221 13.61 14.76 17.14
CA LYS A 221 12.22 15.18 17.36
C LYS A 221 11.41 14.97 16.07
N LYS A 222 10.29 14.27 16.16
CA LYS A 222 9.36 14.03 15.04
C LYS A 222 7.95 14.47 15.44
N ASN A 223 7.21 14.99 14.47
CA ASN A 223 5.85 15.45 14.70
C ASN A 223 4.81 14.42 14.23
N LEU A 224 3.66 14.46 14.89
CA LEU A 224 2.44 13.73 14.58
C LEU A 224 1.28 14.71 14.61
N LEU A 225 0.54 14.75 13.52
CA LEU A 225 -0.70 15.51 13.39
C LEU A 225 -1.85 14.53 13.25
N SER A 226 -2.92 14.75 14.02
CA SER A 226 -4.16 14.00 13.85
C SER A 226 -5.21 14.91 13.27
N VAL A 227 -5.98 14.39 12.32
CA VAL A 227 -7.03 15.13 11.62
C VAL A 227 -8.27 14.24 11.48
N VAL A 228 -9.42 14.84 11.20
CA VAL A 228 -10.63 14.13 10.78
C VAL A 228 -10.90 14.52 9.34
N PHE A 229 -11.12 13.51 8.52
CA PHE A 229 -11.50 13.66 7.12
C PHE A 229 -12.97 13.32 6.93
N ASP A 230 -13.61 13.99 5.98
CA ASP A 230 -14.97 13.73 5.51
C ASP A 230 -14.98 13.71 3.98
N ASP A 231 -15.62 12.70 3.38
CA ASP A 231 -15.78 12.57 1.92
C ASP A 231 -17.24 12.63 1.46
N GLY A 232 -18.16 12.95 2.37
CA GLY A 232 -19.60 12.95 2.17
C GLY A 232 -20.28 11.60 2.40
N THR A 233 -19.52 10.50 2.54
CA THR A 233 -20.08 9.17 2.88
C THR A 233 -19.95 8.87 4.35
N GLU A 234 -18.77 9.09 4.93
CA GLU A 234 -18.45 8.88 6.34
C GLU A 234 -17.27 9.78 6.76
N THR A 235 -17.03 9.89 8.07
CA THR A 235 -15.84 10.55 8.61
C THR A 235 -14.82 9.54 9.10
N ILE A 236 -13.52 9.78 8.89
CA ILE A 236 -12.44 8.94 9.42
C ILE A 236 -11.33 9.76 10.07
N ARG A 237 -10.79 9.24 11.17
CA ARG A 237 -9.62 9.81 11.83
C ARG A 237 -8.35 9.47 11.04
N GLY A 238 -7.63 10.50 10.65
CA GLY A 238 -6.33 10.46 9.99
C GLY A 238 -5.16 10.73 10.94
N VAL A 239 -4.04 10.06 10.70
CA VAL A 239 -2.75 10.35 11.36
C VAL A 239 -1.70 10.64 10.29
N LEU A 240 -1.09 11.82 10.36
CA LEU A 240 0.04 12.23 9.55
C LEU A 240 1.28 12.22 10.42
N PHE A 241 2.31 11.49 9.99
CA PHE A 241 3.66 11.60 10.54
C PHE A 241 4.44 12.70 9.81
N GLN A 242 5.61 13.07 10.33
CA GLN A 242 6.49 14.12 9.76
C GLN A 242 6.46 14.20 8.23
N GLU A 243 6.71 13.10 7.51
CA GLU A 243 6.73 13.06 6.04
C GLU A 243 5.42 13.54 5.38
N GLY A 244 4.26 13.25 5.98
CA GLY A 244 2.96 13.73 5.52
C GLY A 244 2.65 15.15 5.99
N ILE A 245 3.13 15.53 7.17
CA ILE A 245 3.00 16.90 7.71
C ILE A 245 3.79 17.89 6.83
N ASP A 246 4.97 17.47 6.36
CA ASP A 246 5.82 18.29 5.48
C ASP A 246 5.10 18.63 4.15
N LYS A 247 4.16 17.78 3.68
CA LYS A 247 3.38 18.01 2.44
C LYS A 247 2.31 19.08 2.58
N ILE A 248 1.89 19.38 3.80
CA ILE A 248 0.97 20.49 4.11
C ILE A 248 1.71 21.69 4.70
N ASP A 249 3.05 21.63 4.71
CA ASP A 249 3.96 22.69 5.16
C ASP A 249 3.60 23.23 6.56
N ILE A 250 3.40 22.31 7.51
CA ILE A 250 3.11 22.60 8.92
C ILE A 250 4.31 22.28 9.80
N ASN A 251 4.58 23.14 10.77
CA ASN A 251 5.54 22.95 11.84
C ASN A 251 5.05 23.65 13.12
N GLU A 252 5.78 23.49 14.23
CA GLU A 252 5.42 24.08 15.52
C GLU A 252 5.28 25.61 15.48
N MET A 253 6.00 26.29 14.58
CA MET A 253 6.00 27.76 14.50
C MET A 253 4.83 28.32 13.69
N ASN A 254 4.32 27.57 12.71
CA ASN A 254 3.27 28.03 11.80
C ASN A 254 1.92 27.33 12.01
N PHE A 255 1.85 26.33 12.91
CA PHE A 255 0.66 25.51 13.14
C PHE A 255 -0.61 26.34 13.36
N GLU A 256 -0.58 27.32 14.27
CA GLU A 256 -1.76 28.14 14.56
C GLU A 256 -2.18 29.02 13.39
N ARG A 257 -1.21 29.59 12.65
CA ARG A 257 -1.49 30.48 11.51
C ARG A 257 -2.07 29.74 10.32
N LYS A 258 -1.63 28.49 10.11
CA LYS A 258 -2.08 27.66 8.99
C LYS A 258 -3.31 26.83 9.30
N LEU A 259 -3.78 26.81 10.55
CA LEU A 259 -4.92 25.99 10.96
C LEU A 259 -6.15 26.27 10.09
N ASP A 260 -6.42 27.54 9.83
CA ASP A 260 -7.54 28.00 9.00
C ASP A 260 -7.36 27.66 7.51
N GLU A 261 -6.11 27.56 7.03
CA GLU A 261 -5.81 27.17 5.64
C GLU A 261 -5.98 25.66 5.41
N ILE A 262 -5.74 24.86 6.46
CA ILE A 262 -5.82 23.40 6.41
C ILE A 262 -7.26 22.93 6.58
N LEU A 263 -7.99 23.56 7.51
CA LEU A 263 -9.41 23.30 7.70
C LEU A 263 -10.17 23.66 6.41
N GLY A 264 -11.00 22.73 5.93
CA GLY A 264 -11.70 22.89 4.66
C GLY A 264 -10.85 22.59 3.43
N LYS A 265 -9.54 22.27 3.56
CA LYS A 265 -8.73 21.88 2.41
C LYS A 265 -9.23 20.55 1.86
N GLU A 266 -9.59 20.58 0.58
CA GLU A 266 -9.94 19.40 -0.19
C GLU A 266 -8.69 18.86 -0.91
N ALA A 267 -8.45 17.56 -0.78
CA ALA A 267 -7.33 16.88 -1.43
C ALA A 267 -7.63 15.40 -1.64
N TYR A 268 -6.77 14.75 -2.43
CA TYR A 268 -6.65 13.31 -2.43
C TYR A 268 -5.68 12.87 -1.33
N PHE A 269 -6.17 12.04 -0.43
CA PHE A 269 -5.40 11.48 0.67
C PHE A 269 -5.15 10.01 0.41
N SER A 270 -3.89 9.59 0.54
CA SER A 270 -3.54 8.19 0.37
C SER A 270 -2.84 7.63 1.60
N GLY A 271 -3.25 6.44 2.03
CA GLY A 271 -2.86 5.93 3.33
C GLY A 271 -3.19 4.47 3.56
N ASN A 272 -2.73 3.96 4.69
CA ASN A 272 -3.02 2.61 5.16
C ASN A 272 -4.08 2.65 6.26
N VAL A 273 -5.17 1.91 6.06
CA VAL A 273 -6.25 1.78 7.03
C VAL A 273 -5.82 0.80 8.12
N ARG A 274 -5.99 1.16 9.39
CA ARG A 274 -5.60 0.36 10.55
C ARG A 274 -6.67 0.41 11.62
N ILE A 275 -6.64 -0.57 12.52
CA ILE A 275 -7.42 -0.52 13.76
C ILE A 275 -6.51 0.00 14.85
N ASN A 276 -6.93 1.08 15.48
CA ASN A 276 -6.32 1.55 16.71
C ASN A 276 -6.69 0.58 17.83
N LYS A 277 -5.72 -0.21 18.29
CA LYS A 277 -5.97 -1.28 19.28
C LYS A 277 -6.43 -0.77 20.65
N LEU A 278 -6.12 0.47 21.00
CA LEU A 278 -6.49 1.04 22.30
C LEU A 278 -7.97 1.40 22.35
N PHE A 279 -8.49 1.96 21.26
CA PHE A 279 -9.87 2.47 21.18
C PHE A 279 -10.79 1.56 20.36
N ASN A 280 -10.25 0.52 19.73
CA ASN A 280 -10.94 -0.36 18.80
C ASN A 280 -11.65 0.40 17.66
N THR A 281 -11.07 1.52 17.23
CA THR A 281 -11.59 2.36 16.15
C THR A 281 -10.74 2.24 14.90
N GLN A 282 -11.38 2.35 13.74
CA GLN A 282 -10.68 2.45 12.47
C GLN A 282 -10.03 3.83 12.33
N GLU A 283 -8.77 3.86 11.89
CA GLU A 283 -8.03 5.08 11.56
C GLU A 283 -7.24 4.87 10.28
N ILE A 284 -6.85 5.96 9.61
CA ILE A 284 -5.98 5.90 8.44
C ILE A 284 -4.65 6.60 8.72
N VAL A 285 -3.54 5.94 8.39
CA VAL A 285 -2.21 6.54 8.41
C VAL A 285 -1.94 7.09 7.01
N ILE A 286 -1.89 8.42 6.90
CA ILE A 286 -1.68 9.11 5.63
C ILE A 286 -0.18 9.09 5.29
N ASN A 287 0.11 8.63 4.08
CA ASN A 287 1.45 8.57 3.50
C ASN A 287 1.62 9.58 2.36
N ASP A 288 0.52 9.97 1.70
CA ASP A 288 0.53 10.88 0.57
C ASP A 288 -0.68 11.82 0.57
N ILE A 289 -0.47 13.01 0.02
CA ILE A 289 -1.47 14.08 -0.14
C ILE A 289 -1.21 14.70 -1.51
N GLU A 290 -2.22 14.66 -2.37
CA GLU A 290 -2.19 15.25 -3.71
C GLU A 290 -3.33 16.27 -3.83
N GLU A 291 -3.06 17.43 -4.42
CA GLU A 291 -4.10 18.44 -4.66
C GLU A 291 -5.08 17.96 -5.73
N VAL A 292 -6.33 18.44 -5.63
CA VAL A 292 -7.37 18.10 -6.60
C VAL A 292 -7.12 18.89 -7.88
N ASP A 293 -6.78 18.17 -8.96
CA ASP A 293 -6.77 18.72 -10.31
C ASP A 293 -8.21 18.81 -10.84
N ILE A 294 -8.75 20.03 -10.84
CA ILE A 294 -10.14 20.31 -11.21
C ILE A 294 -10.44 19.84 -12.65
N GLY A 295 -9.50 20.03 -13.58
CA GLY A 295 -9.70 19.66 -14.99
C GLY A 295 -9.86 18.14 -15.15
N LYS A 296 -8.94 17.37 -14.54
CA LYS A 296 -9.04 15.90 -14.54
C LYS A 296 -10.27 15.39 -13.81
N LEU A 297 -10.68 16.07 -12.75
CA LEU A 297 -11.86 15.69 -11.99
C LEU A 297 -13.14 15.86 -12.82
N ILE A 298 -13.29 16.99 -13.52
CA ILE A 298 -14.43 17.24 -14.40
C ILE A 298 -14.53 16.16 -15.47
N GLU A 299 -13.43 15.88 -16.19
CA GLU A 299 -13.42 14.83 -17.23
C GLU A 299 -13.81 13.45 -16.68
N LYS A 300 -13.42 13.14 -15.44
CA LYS A 300 -13.75 11.86 -14.80
C LYS A 300 -15.24 11.78 -14.44
N LEU A 301 -15.83 12.88 -13.98
CA LEU A 301 -17.25 12.95 -13.61
C LEU A 301 -18.16 12.96 -14.84
N GLU A 302 -17.74 13.57 -15.94
CA GLU A 302 -18.50 13.57 -17.20
C GLU A 302 -18.52 12.21 -17.92
N LYS A 303 -17.53 11.35 -17.65
CA LYS A 303 -17.45 9.98 -18.18
C LYS A 303 -18.26 8.94 -17.38
N ARG A 304 -18.90 9.34 -16.29
CA ARG A 304 -19.71 8.49 -15.41
C ARG A 304 -21.18 8.51 -15.82
#